data_AF-A0A2C9L8D9-F1
#
_entry.id   AF-A0A2C9L8D9-F1
#
_cell.length_a   1.000
_cell.length_b   1.000
_cell.length_c   1.000
_cell.angle_alpha   90.00
_cell.angle_beta   90.00
_cell.angle_gamma   90.00
#
_symmetry.space_group_name_H-M   'P 1'
#
loop_
_entity.id
_entity.type
_entity.pdbx_description
1 polymer ?
#
loop_
_entity_poly.entity_id
_entity_poly.type
_entity_poly.pdbx_seq_one_letter_code
_entity_poly.pdbx_strand_id
1 'polypeptide(L)'
;MSSITETMSSPTQTMSSLTQTTSSLTETISSLTQTMSSLTQTMSSLTQTTSFFTETTSFLTETIHTSFLTETTSFLTETTSFLTETTSFLTETMSSLTQTMSSLTQTTSFLTETTSFLTETMSSLTQTISSLTQTMSSLTQTMSSLT
;
A
#
# COMPACT_ATOMS: atom_id res chain seq x y z
N MET A 1 -42.27 -8.14 -0.99
CA MET A 1 -41.07 -8.56 -1.76
C MET A 1 -40.25 -7.38 -2.29
N SER A 2 -40.82 -6.42 -3.04
CA SER A 2 -40.04 -5.33 -3.66
C SER A 2 -39.15 -4.53 -2.69
N SER A 3 -39.67 -4.11 -1.53
CA SER A 3 -38.84 -3.41 -0.53
C SER A 3 -37.74 -4.28 0.08
N ILE A 4 -37.94 -5.60 0.19
CA ILE A 4 -36.92 -6.52 0.72
C ILE A 4 -35.77 -6.68 -0.29
N THR A 5 -36.10 -6.80 -1.57
CA THR A 5 -35.10 -6.83 -2.65
C THR A 5 -34.28 -5.55 -2.71
N GLU A 6 -34.92 -4.38 -2.53
CA GLU A 6 -34.20 -3.11 -2.40
C GLU A 6 -33.28 -3.09 -1.17
N THR A 7 -33.77 -3.54 -0.01
CA THR A 7 -33.00 -3.53 1.26
C THR A 7 -31.72 -4.39 1.15
N MET A 8 -31.74 -5.46 0.36
CA MET A 8 -30.57 -6.33 0.14
C MET A 8 -29.63 -5.85 -0.98
N SER A 9 -30.10 -4.97 -1.87
CA SER A 9 -29.33 -4.49 -3.02
C SER A 9 -28.22 -3.54 -2.60
N SER A 10 -28.51 -2.56 -1.72
CA SER A 10 -27.52 -1.54 -1.31
C SER A 10 -26.30 -2.11 -0.55
N PRO A 11 -26.46 -3.03 0.42
CA PRO A 11 -25.33 -3.68 1.08
C PRO A 11 -24.48 -4.52 0.13
N THR A 12 -25.12 -5.21 -0.83
CA THR A 12 -24.41 -6.02 -1.83
C THR A 12 -23.56 -5.15 -2.75
N GLN A 13 -24.09 -4.02 -3.21
CA GLN A 13 -23.31 -3.04 -3.98
C GLN A 13 -22.15 -2.47 -3.17
N THR A 14 -22.39 -2.16 -1.89
CA THR A 14 -21.34 -1.67 -0.97
C THR A 14 -20.21 -2.70 -0.83
N MET A 15 -20.54 -3.99 -0.68
CA MET A 15 -19.54 -5.06 -0.64
C MET A 15 -18.74 -5.18 -1.95
N SER A 16 -19.40 -5.06 -3.09
CA SER A 16 -18.71 -5.06 -4.39
C SER A 16 -17.70 -3.91 -4.48
N SER A 17 -18.10 -2.70 -4.07
CA SER A 17 -17.22 -1.54 -4.04
C SER A 17 -16.03 -1.73 -3.09
N LEU A 18 -16.27 -2.24 -1.88
CA LEU A 18 -15.18 -2.53 -0.92
C LEU A 18 -14.18 -3.56 -1.46
N THR A 19 -14.68 -4.59 -2.16
CA THR A 19 -13.83 -5.60 -2.80
C THR A 19 -12.95 -4.98 -3.88
N GLN A 20 -13.52 -4.10 -4.71
CA GLN A 20 -12.77 -3.38 -5.74
C GLN A 20 -11.72 -2.47 -5.12
N THR A 21 -12.07 -1.67 -4.11
CA THR A 21 -11.12 -0.80 -3.41
C THR A 21 -9.98 -1.60 -2.80
N THR A 22 -10.26 -2.73 -2.15
CA THR A 22 -9.24 -3.61 -1.56
C THR A 22 -8.31 -4.18 -2.62
N SER A 23 -8.83 -4.53 -3.79
CA SER A 23 -8.03 -5.02 -4.92
C SER A 23 -7.08 -3.93 -5.45
N SER A 24 -7.58 -2.71 -5.67
CA SER A 24 -6.74 -1.57 -6.09
C SER A 24 -5.67 -1.20 -5.06
N LEU A 25 -6.01 -1.29 -3.77
CA LEU A 25 -5.06 -1.06 -2.69
C LEU A 25 -3.93 -2.10 -2.68
N THR A 26 -4.27 -3.36 -2.94
CA THR A 26 -3.29 -4.46 -3.07
C THR A 26 -2.34 -4.23 -4.23
N GLU A 27 -2.85 -3.79 -5.39
CA GLU A 27 -2.02 -3.45 -6.56
C GLU A 27 -1.08 -2.27 -6.27
N THR A 28 -1.59 -1.26 -5.56
CA THR A 28 -0.79 -0.10 -5.13
C THR A 28 0.36 -0.51 -4.21
N ILE A 29 0.08 -1.37 -3.22
CA ILE A 29 1.09 -1.93 -2.30
C ILE A 29 2.16 -2.72 -3.07
N SER A 30 1.76 -3.53 -4.05
CA SER A 30 2.69 -4.29 -4.90
C SER A 30 3.61 -3.36 -5.70
N SER A 31 3.05 -2.32 -6.31
CA SER A 31 3.81 -1.32 -7.07
C SER A 31 4.80 -0.55 -6.20
N LEU A 32 4.39 -0.21 -4.97
CA LEU A 32 5.24 0.47 -4.01
C LEU A 32 6.41 -0.42 -3.56
N THR A 33 6.14 -1.72 -3.36
CA THR A 33 7.17 -2.71 -3.04
C THR A 33 8.22 -2.83 -4.16
N GLN A 34 7.79 -2.85 -5.42
CA GLN A 34 8.71 -2.85 -6.57
C GLN A 34 9.56 -1.57 -6.65
N THR A 35 8.97 -0.44 -6.32
CA THR A 35 9.68 0.86 -6.26
C THR A 35 10.76 0.83 -5.19
N MET A 36 10.46 0.34 -3.98
CA MET A 36 11.45 0.19 -2.90
C MET A 36 12.60 -0.76 -3.27
N SER A 37 12.29 -1.86 -3.97
CA SER A 37 13.31 -2.79 -4.47
C SER A 37 14.25 -2.09 -5.47
N SER A 38 13.70 -1.35 -6.42
CA SER A 38 14.47 -0.59 -7.41
C SER A 38 15.35 0.47 -6.74
N LEU A 39 14.81 1.18 -5.75
CA LEU A 39 15.55 2.18 -4.97
C LEU A 39 16.72 1.56 -4.19
N THR A 40 16.52 0.36 -3.62
CA THR A 40 17.58 -0.41 -2.97
C THR A 40 18.71 -0.74 -3.93
N GLN A 41 18.40 -1.12 -5.17
CA GLN A 41 19.43 -1.42 -6.19
C GLN A 41 20.18 -0.16 -6.63
N THR A 42 19.49 0.98 -6.76
CA THR A 42 20.13 2.28 -7.02
C THR A 42 21.12 2.63 -5.91
N MET A 43 20.73 2.47 -4.64
CA MET A 43 21.60 2.73 -3.49
C MET A 43 22.85 1.84 -3.47
N SER A 44 22.69 0.55 -3.82
CA SER A 44 23.83 -0.37 -3.97
C SER A 44 24.80 0.08 -5.06
N SER A 45 24.27 0.51 -6.21
CA SER A 45 25.07 1.00 -7.34
C SER A 45 25.80 2.31 -7.00
N LEU A 46 25.13 3.20 -6.27
CA LEU A 46 25.70 4.44 -5.77
C LEU A 46 26.86 4.18 -4.80
N THR A 47 26.69 3.22 -3.89
CA THR A 47 27.75 2.80 -2.95
C THR A 47 28.99 2.29 -3.69
N GLN A 48 28.81 1.45 -4.72
CA GLN A 48 29.93 0.96 -5.54
C GLN A 48 30.64 2.10 -6.27
N THR A 49 29.87 3.05 -6.81
CA THR A 49 30.42 4.23 -7.51
C THR A 49 31.24 5.11 -6.58
N THR A 50 30.74 5.38 -5.37
CA THR A 50 31.48 6.13 -4.34
C THR A 50 32.77 5.42 -3.94
N SER A 51 32.75 4.08 -3.81
CA SER A 51 33.96 3.30 -3.52
C SER A 51 35.01 3.43 -4.62
N PHE A 52 34.60 3.33 -5.89
CA PHE A 52 35.49 3.49 -7.04
C PHE A 52 36.16 4.88 -7.06
N PHE A 53 35.40 5.94 -6.80
CA PHE A 53 35.95 7.30 -6.75
C PHE A 53 36.91 7.50 -5.58
N THR A 54 36.64 6.87 -4.44
CA THR A 54 37.54 6.88 -3.27
C THR A 54 38.87 6.21 -3.62
N GLU A 55 38.84 5.03 -4.24
CA GLU A 55 40.05 4.31 -4.66
C GLU A 55 40.86 5.11 -5.69
N THR A 56 40.19 5.68 -6.70
CA THR A 56 40.82 6.53 -7.72
C THR A 56 41.52 7.74 -7.09
N THR A 57 40.87 8.38 -6.11
CA THR A 57 41.45 9.51 -5.36
C THR A 57 42.69 9.09 -4.58
N SER A 58 42.67 7.92 -3.94
CA SER A 58 43.82 7.37 -3.22
C SER A 58 45.01 7.09 -4.16
N PHE A 59 44.76 6.45 -5.31
CA PHE A 59 45.79 6.16 -6.30
C PHE A 59 46.45 7.44 -6.85
N LEU A 60 45.63 8.45 -7.18
CA LEU A 60 46.14 9.75 -7.65
C LEU A 60 47.00 10.44 -6.59
N THR A 61 46.64 10.32 -5.31
CA THR A 61 47.41 10.88 -4.19
C THR A 61 48.79 10.23 -4.05
N GLU A 62 48.91 8.93 -4.33
CA GLU A 62 50.18 8.18 -4.22
C GLU A 62 51.17 8.49 -5.37
N THR A 63 50.68 8.96 -6.53
CA THR A 63 51.47 8.99 -7.80
C THR A 63 52.13 10.35 -8.15
N ILE A 64 52.01 11.40 -7.32
CA ILE A 64 52.66 12.76 -7.32
C ILE A 64 53.64 13.16 -8.49
N HIS A 65 53.61 14.31 -9.20
CA HIS A 65 53.32 15.76 -8.96
C HIS A 65 52.90 16.47 -10.30
N THR A 66 51.71 17.09 -10.43
CA THR A 66 51.42 18.21 -11.37
C THR A 66 50.13 18.96 -10.99
N SER A 67 49.95 20.20 -11.46
CA SER A 67 48.72 21.01 -11.25
C SER A 67 47.45 20.40 -11.84
N PHE A 68 47.56 19.64 -12.94
CA PHE A 68 46.44 18.93 -13.57
C PHE A 68 45.78 17.91 -12.62
N LEU A 69 46.54 17.29 -11.71
CA LEU A 69 45.99 16.37 -10.71
C LEU A 69 45.23 17.08 -9.58
N THR A 70 45.52 18.36 -9.30
CA THR A 70 44.78 19.13 -8.27
C THR A 70 43.35 19.38 -8.71
N GLU A 71 43.17 19.77 -9.98
CA GLU A 71 41.85 19.96 -10.58
C GLU A 71 41.05 18.64 -10.62
N THR A 72 41.72 17.54 -11.02
CA THR A 72 41.10 16.20 -11.02
C THR A 72 40.65 15.78 -9.61
N THR A 73 41.49 15.96 -8.59
CA THR A 73 41.15 15.61 -7.20
C THR A 73 40.00 16.46 -6.66
N SER A 74 39.96 17.75 -7.02
CA SER A 74 38.84 18.64 -6.68
C SER A 74 37.53 18.14 -7.30
N PHE A 75 37.54 17.78 -8.59
CA PHE A 75 36.38 17.24 -9.28
C PHE A 75 35.88 15.92 -8.65
N LEU A 76 36.80 15.03 -8.26
CA LEU A 76 36.45 13.78 -7.56
C LEU A 76 35.80 14.03 -6.20
N THR A 77 36.30 15.03 -5.46
CA THR A 77 35.74 15.44 -4.17
C THR A 77 34.32 15.98 -4.33
N GLU A 78 34.12 16.87 -5.31
CA GLU A 78 32.80 17.43 -5.63
C GLU A 78 31.82 16.33 -6.05
N THR A 79 32.25 15.42 -6.91
CA THR A 79 31.44 14.26 -7.32
C THR A 79 31.04 13.42 -6.11
N THR A 80 31.98 13.11 -5.21
CA THR A 80 31.70 12.33 -3.99
C THR A 80 30.71 13.04 -3.07
N SER A 81 30.80 14.37 -2.94
CA SER A 81 29.84 15.18 -2.20
C SER A 81 28.43 15.07 -2.81
N PHE A 82 28.31 15.18 -4.13
CA PHE A 82 27.04 15.03 -4.83
C PHE A 82 26.43 13.63 -4.67
N LEU A 83 27.24 12.57 -4.73
CA LEU A 83 26.78 11.20 -4.48
C LEU A 83 26.28 11.03 -3.03
N THR A 84 26.92 11.70 -2.07
CA THR A 84 26.49 11.69 -0.66
C THR A 84 25.14 12.38 -0.48
N GLU A 85 24.95 13.55 -1.09
CA GLU A 85 23.66 14.26 -1.07
C GLU A 85 22.55 13.43 -1.71
N THR A 86 22.84 12.82 -2.87
CA THR A 86 21.92 11.91 -3.55
C THR A 86 21.52 10.73 -2.64
N THR A 87 22.49 10.13 -1.95
CA THR A 87 22.25 9.04 -0.99
C THR A 87 21.32 9.47 0.14
N SER A 88 21.51 10.69 0.66
CA SER A 88 20.64 11.27 1.70
C SER A 88 19.20 11.43 1.21
N PHE A 89 19.02 12.01 0.03
CA PHE A 89 17.69 12.19 -0.58
C PHE A 89 16.97 10.86 -0.82
N LEU A 90 17.69 9.84 -1.31
CA LEU A 90 17.12 8.50 -1.51
C LEU A 90 16.72 7.84 -0.18
N THR A 91 17.46 8.10 0.90
CA THR A 91 17.13 7.63 2.25
C THR A 91 15.84 8.28 2.77
N GLU A 92 15.68 9.59 2.60
CA GLU A 92 14.44 10.30 2.96
C GLU A 92 13.24 9.81 2.14
N THR A 93 13.47 9.54 0.85
CA THR A 93 12.47 8.95 -0.04
C THR A 93 12.03 7.58 0.48
N MET A 94 12.97 6.68 0.82
CA MET A 94 12.65 5.36 1.40
C MET A 94 11.85 5.47 2.71
N SER A 95 12.19 6.43 3.57
CA SER A 95 11.44 6.69 4.81
C SER A 95 10.00 7.08 4.51
N SER A 96 9.79 8.00 3.56
CA SER A 96 8.47 8.46 3.14
C SER A 96 7.62 7.33 2.52
N LEU A 97 8.24 6.47 1.70
CA LEU A 97 7.58 5.28 1.16
C LEU A 97 7.17 4.30 2.27
N THR A 98 8.01 4.11 3.28
CA THR A 98 7.71 3.24 4.42
C THR A 98 6.50 3.75 5.21
N GLN A 99 6.40 5.06 5.43
CA GLN A 99 5.24 5.66 6.10
C GLN A 99 3.95 5.53 5.27
N THR A 100 4.08 5.66 3.95
CA THR A 100 2.97 5.43 3.01
C THR A 100 2.49 3.97 3.11
N MET A 101 3.39 2.99 3.08
CA MET A 101 3.06 1.57 3.25
C MET A 101 2.35 1.27 4.58
N SER A 102 2.79 1.89 5.67
CA SER A 102 2.14 1.75 6.98
C SER A 102 0.69 2.27 6.95
N SER A 103 0.48 3.43 6.34
CA SER A 103 -0.84 4.05 6.21
C SER A 103 -1.79 3.21 5.34
N LEU A 104 -1.28 2.66 4.24
CA LEU A 104 -2.05 1.74 3.38
C LEU A 104 -2.42 0.46 4.13
N THR A 105 -1.51 -0.09 4.94
CA THR A 105 -1.78 -1.28 5.77
C THR A 105 -2.89 -1.03 6.78
N GLN A 106 -2.87 0.14 7.46
CA GLN A 106 -3.96 0.53 8.37
C GLN A 106 -5.30 0.66 7.63
N THR A 107 -5.29 1.24 6.43
CA THR A 107 -6.49 1.36 5.58
C THR A 107 -7.05 -0.02 5.22
N THR A 108 -6.20 -0.97 4.82
CA THR A 108 -6.63 -2.36 4.55
C THR A 108 -7.26 -3.01 5.78
N SER A 109 -6.69 -2.80 6.96
CA SER A 109 -7.25 -3.33 8.22
C SER A 109 -8.65 -2.77 8.48
N PHE A 110 -8.84 -1.46 8.32
CA PHE A 110 -10.14 -0.81 8.50
C PHE A 110 -11.19 -1.31 7.49
N LEU A 111 -10.80 -1.50 6.22
CA LEU A 111 -11.69 -2.06 5.21
C LEU A 111 -12.10 -3.52 5.53
N THR A 112 -11.18 -4.29 6.12
CA THR A 112 -11.46 -5.66 6.57
C THR A 112 -12.49 -5.67 7.70
N GLU A 113 -12.33 -4.79 8.70
CA GLU A 113 -13.29 -4.64 9.80
C GLU A 113 -14.66 -4.20 9.29
N THR A 114 -14.71 -3.22 8.39
CA THR A 114 -15.95 -2.74 7.76
C THR A 114 -16.67 -3.85 7.01
N THR A 115 -15.91 -4.68 6.26
CA THR A 115 -16.44 -5.85 5.55
C THR A 115 -17.07 -6.86 6.52
N SER A 116 -16.39 -7.12 7.65
CA SER A 116 -16.88 -8.04 8.68
C SER A 116 -18.19 -7.54 9.28
N PHE A 117 -18.24 -6.25 9.67
CA PHE A 117 -19.45 -5.63 10.23
C PHE A 117 -20.64 -5.68 9.24
N LEU A 118 -20.40 -5.39 7.96
CA LEU A 118 -21.44 -5.45 6.94
C LEU A 118 -21.96 -6.88 6.74
N THR A 119 -21.07 -7.88 6.82
CA THR A 119 -21.44 -9.30 6.75
C THR A 119 -22.34 -9.71 7.92
N GLU A 120 -22.01 -9.29 9.15
CA GLU A 120 -22.82 -9.55 10.33
C GLU A 120 -24.20 -8.88 10.26
N THR A 121 -24.23 -7.62 9.79
CA THR A 121 -25.48 -6.88 9.56
C THR A 121 -26.37 -7.61 8.57
N MET A 122 -25.81 -8.12 7.47
CA MET A 122 -26.54 -8.89 6.46
C MET A 122 -27.07 -10.22 6.98
N SER A 123 -26.30 -10.91 7.82
CA SER A 123 -26.75 -12.12 8.50
C SER A 123 -27.95 -11.84 9.41
N SER A 124 -27.87 -10.78 10.22
CA SER A 124 -28.95 -10.36 11.14
C SER A 124 -30.22 -9.96 10.40
N LEU A 125 -30.08 -9.24 9.29
CA LEU A 125 -31.20 -8.89 8.42
C LEU A 125 -31.87 -10.13 7.82
N THR A 126 -31.07 -11.10 7.36
CA THR A 126 -31.56 -12.39 6.82
C THR A 126 -32.37 -13.16 7.87
N GLN A 127 -31.89 -13.22 9.12
CA GLN A 127 -32.62 -13.86 10.22
C GLN A 127 -33.95 -13.16 10.53
N THR A 128 -33.96 -11.82 10.50
CA THR A 128 -35.17 -11.01 10.72
C THR A 128 -36.21 -11.30 9.63
N ILE A 129 -35.80 -11.34 8.36
CA ILE A 129 -36.67 -11.66 7.23
C ILE A 129 -37.25 -13.08 7.36
N SER A 130 -36.43 -14.05 7.76
CA SER A 130 -36.87 -15.43 7.98
C SER A 130 -37.94 -15.51 9.08
N SER A 131 -37.71 -14.82 10.20
CA SER A 131 -38.64 -14.77 11.34
C SER A 131 -39.98 -14.12 10.97
N LEU A 132 -39.93 -13.02 10.21
CA LEU A 132 -41.13 -12.36 9.69
C LEU A 132 -41.91 -13.29 8.75
N THR A 133 -41.21 -14.01 7.87
CA THR A 133 -41.81 -14.98 6.94
C THR A 133 -42.55 -16.09 7.69
N GLN A 134 -41.94 -16.65 8.75
CA GLN A 134 -42.58 -17.66 9.60
C GLN A 134 -43.83 -17.10 10.29
N THR A 135 -43.74 -15.89 10.86
CA THR A 135 -44.88 -15.23 11.52
C THR A 135 -46.06 -15.02 10.55
N MET A 136 -45.78 -14.58 9.33
CA MET A 136 -46.81 -14.41 8.29
C MET A 136 -47.44 -15.75 7.88
N SER A 137 -46.65 -16.82 7.80
CA SER A 137 -47.15 -18.17 7.53
C SER A 137 -48.07 -18.65 8.64
N SER A 138 -47.69 -18.47 9.91
CA SER A 138 -48.53 -18.83 11.06
C SER A 138 -49.83 -18.04 11.09
N LEU A 139 -49.78 -16.72 10.84
CA LEU A 139 -50.98 -15.89 10.77
C LEU A 139 -51.93 -16.36 9.67
N THR A 140 -51.39 -16.69 8.48
CA THR A 140 -52.17 -17.21 7.36
C THR A 140 -52.88 -18.51 7.76
N GLN A 141 -52.16 -19.43 8.41
CA GLN A 141 -52.74 -20.69 8.88
C GLN A 141 -53.84 -20.48 9.92
N THR A 142 -53.65 -19.57 10.87
CA THR A 142 -54.68 -19.21 11.86
C THR A 142 -55.93 -18.65 11.20
N MET A 143 -55.77 -17.73 10.23
CA MET A 143 -56.89 -17.16 9.49
C MET A 143 -57.66 -18.24 8.70
N SER A 144 -56.95 -19.15 8.04
CA SER A 144 -57.58 -20.28 7.33
C SER A 144 -58.31 -21.26 8.24
N SER A 145 -57.91 -21.38 9.51
CA SER A 145 -58.61 -22.22 10.49
C SER A 145 -59.86 -21.58 11.10
N LEU A 146 -60.02 -20.26 10.93
CA LEU A 146 -61.14 -19.48 11.49
C LEU A 146 -62.28 -19.27 10.48
N THR A 147 -62.03 -19.54 9.20
CA THR A 147 -63.00 -19.55 8.08
C THR A 147 -63.40 -20.97 7.74
#